data_AF-A0A1S3KGS4-F1
#
_entry.id   AF-A0A1S3KGS4-F1
#
_cell.length_a   1.000
_cell.length_b   1.000
_cell.length_c   1.000
_cell.angle_alpha   90.00
_cell.angle_beta   90.00
_cell.angle_gamma   90.00
#
_symmetry.space_group_name_H-M   'P 1'
#
loop_
_entity.id
_entity.type
_entity.pdbx_description
1 polymer ?
#
loop_
_entity_poly.entity_id
_entity_poly.type
_entity_poly.pdbx_seq_one_letter_code
_entity_poly.pdbx_strand_id
1 'polypeptide(L)'
;MTEIEKDLNNTDKCIQTLMKISCVVSSENTKAQNAVNEIADSLLGKLLHGTDERTMATISNSILVHIGLLKSEDKVKPVADPSGPMLVLSHVVKQSYFPKLARDILQVFFGRPHERLDKCQQSKHLLLQSLYQV
;
A
#
# COMPACT_ATOMS: atom_id res chain seq x y z
N MET A 1 -0.81 -24.80 2.34
CA MET A 1 0.11 -23.72 1.94
C MET A 1 -0.46 -23.05 0.71
N THR A 2 -1.13 -21.90 0.89
CA THR A 2 -1.57 -21.06 -0.22
C THR A 2 -0.35 -20.49 -0.94
N GLU A 3 -0.43 -20.22 -2.25
CA GLU A 3 0.71 -19.69 -3.05
C GLU A 3 1.33 -18.42 -2.42
N ILE A 4 0.53 -17.66 -1.65
CA ILE A 4 0.94 -16.48 -0.87
C ILE A 4 2.08 -16.79 0.12
N GLU A 5 2.10 -17.99 0.73
CA GLU A 5 3.12 -18.35 1.74
C GLU A 5 4.50 -18.64 1.13
N LYS A 6 4.57 -18.99 -0.17
CA LYS A 6 5.85 -19.21 -0.87
C LYS A 6 6.53 -17.92 -1.31
N ASP A 7 5.77 -16.83 -1.44
CA ASP A 7 6.27 -15.52 -1.90
C ASP A 7 6.66 -14.57 -0.75
N LEU A 8 6.53 -14.97 0.52
CA LEU A 8 6.94 -14.16 1.68
C LEU A 8 8.44 -13.79 1.69
N ASN A 9 9.26 -14.52 0.94
CA ASN A 9 10.68 -14.19 0.74
C ASN A 9 10.91 -13.09 -0.31
N ASN A 10 9.86 -12.59 -0.97
CA ASN A 10 9.93 -11.53 -1.96
C ASN A 10 8.94 -10.41 -1.61
N THR A 11 9.47 -9.40 -0.92
CA THR A 11 8.76 -8.18 -0.50
C THR A 11 7.98 -7.54 -1.66
N ASP A 12 8.59 -7.40 -2.83
CA ASP A 12 7.95 -6.73 -3.97
C ASP A 12 6.73 -7.51 -4.48
N LYS A 13 6.82 -8.83 -4.59
CA LYS A 13 5.67 -9.67 -4.96
C LYS A 13 4.53 -9.59 -3.94
N CYS A 14 4.84 -9.53 -2.64
CA CYS A 14 3.83 -9.36 -1.60
C CYS A 14 3.10 -8.03 -1.78
N ILE A 15 3.83 -6.93 -1.98
CA ILE A 15 3.25 -5.61 -2.21
C ILE A 15 2.48 -5.59 -3.52
N GLN A 16 3.01 -6.16 -4.60
CA GLN A 16 2.30 -6.27 -5.87
C GLN A 16 0.95 -7.00 -5.71
N THR A 17 0.95 -8.11 -4.98
CA THR A 17 -0.26 -8.89 -4.70
C THR A 17 -1.24 -8.07 -3.90
N LEU A 18 -0.78 -7.39 -2.84
CA LEU A 18 -1.60 -6.49 -2.04
C LEU A 18 -2.23 -5.37 -2.89
N MET A 19 -1.47 -4.74 -3.77
CA MET A 19 -1.98 -3.69 -4.66
C MET A 19 -3.05 -4.23 -5.62
N LYS A 20 -2.85 -5.43 -6.17
CA LYS A 20 -3.82 -6.07 -7.08
C LYS A 20 -5.13 -6.43 -6.36
N ILE A 21 -5.07 -7.04 -5.17
CA ILE A 21 -6.29 -7.38 -4.42
C ILE A 21 -7.00 -6.11 -3.94
N SER A 22 -6.26 -5.05 -3.63
CA SER A 22 -6.84 -3.77 -3.22
C SER A 22 -7.65 -3.11 -4.34
N CYS A 23 -7.44 -3.46 -5.62
CA CYS A 23 -8.23 -2.95 -6.74
C CYS A 23 -9.71 -3.39 -6.69
N VAL A 24 -10.08 -4.43 -5.93
CA VAL A 24 -11.49 -4.82 -5.77
C VAL A 24 -12.22 -3.99 -4.70
N VAL A 25 -11.48 -3.17 -3.95
CA VAL A 25 -12.03 -2.33 -2.88
C VAL A 25 -12.60 -1.05 -3.47
N SER A 26 -13.84 -0.75 -3.09
CA SER A 26 -14.51 0.51 -3.35
C SER A 26 -15.13 1.04 -2.06
N SER A 27 -15.42 2.34 -2.00
CA SER A 27 -16.05 2.99 -0.85
C SER A 27 -17.45 2.44 -0.52
N GLU A 28 -18.11 1.76 -1.47
CA GLU A 28 -19.47 1.23 -1.31
C GLU A 28 -19.48 -0.21 -0.79
N ASN A 29 -18.38 -0.96 -0.94
CA ASN A 29 -18.31 -2.37 -0.58
C ASN A 29 -17.47 -2.61 0.68
N THR A 30 -18.09 -2.35 1.83
CA THR A 30 -17.47 -2.52 3.15
C THR A 30 -17.05 -3.96 3.45
N LYS A 31 -17.76 -4.97 2.91
CA LYS A 31 -17.39 -6.38 3.09
C LYS A 31 -16.08 -6.71 2.40
N ALA A 32 -15.92 -6.29 1.13
CA ALA A 32 -14.67 -6.49 0.41
C ALA A 32 -13.52 -5.70 1.05
N GLN A 33 -13.78 -4.46 1.49
CA GLN A 33 -12.78 -3.66 2.18
C GLN A 33 -12.28 -4.33 3.46
N ASN A 34 -13.17 -4.83 4.31
CA ASN A 34 -12.79 -5.51 5.56
C ASN A 34 -11.97 -6.78 5.27
N ALA A 35 -12.41 -7.61 4.33
CA ALA A 35 -11.68 -8.82 3.96
C ALA A 35 -10.26 -8.52 3.43
N VAL A 36 -10.12 -7.48 2.59
CA VAL A 36 -8.80 -7.07 2.09
C VAL A 36 -7.94 -6.45 3.19
N ASN A 37 -8.53 -5.68 4.11
CA ASN A 37 -7.81 -5.13 5.27
C ASN A 37 -7.25 -6.24 6.17
N GLU A 38 -8.03 -7.29 6.46
CA GLU A 38 -7.55 -8.46 7.23
C GLU A 38 -6.41 -9.19 6.51
N ILE A 39 -6.51 -9.35 5.19
CA ILE A 39 -5.42 -9.92 4.38
C ILE A 39 -4.19 -9.02 4.43
N ALA A 40 -4.36 -7.71 4.32
CA ALA A 40 -3.29 -6.73 4.36
C ALA A 40 -2.57 -6.73 5.72
N ASP A 41 -3.32 -6.78 6.82
CA ASP A 41 -2.77 -6.84 8.18
C ASP A 41 -2.00 -8.14 8.41
N SER A 42 -2.53 -9.28 7.97
CA SER A 42 -1.84 -10.57 8.07
C SER A 42 -0.55 -10.60 7.24
N LEU A 43 -0.59 -10.07 6.01
CA LEU A 43 0.54 -10.06 5.08
C LEU A 43 1.64 -9.09 5.54
N LEU A 44 1.28 -7.82 5.76
CA LEU A 44 2.23 -6.78 6.17
C LEU A 44 2.71 -6.99 7.59
N GLY A 45 1.86 -7.45 8.50
CA GLY A 45 2.27 -7.80 9.86
C GLY A 45 3.38 -8.86 9.86
N LYS A 46 3.24 -9.92 9.06
CA LYS A 46 4.29 -10.94 8.90
C LYS A 46 5.54 -10.40 8.20
N LEU A 47 5.34 -9.61 7.14
CA LEU A 47 6.43 -9.08 6.33
C LEU A 47 7.28 -8.05 7.08
N LEU A 48 6.68 -7.27 7.99
CA LEU A 48 7.35 -6.20 8.72
C LEU A 48 7.87 -6.64 10.09
N HIS A 49 7.39 -7.76 10.63
CA HIS A 49 7.80 -8.26 11.93
C HIS A 49 9.30 -8.59 11.97
N GLY A 50 10.06 -7.84 12.78
CA GLY A 50 11.50 -8.04 12.96
C GLY A 50 12.37 -7.62 11.77
N THR A 51 11.85 -6.80 10.85
CA THR A 51 12.60 -6.34 9.68
C THR A 51 13.44 -5.09 9.92
N ASP A 52 14.48 -4.92 9.10
CA ASP A 52 15.40 -3.78 9.14
C ASP A 52 14.88 -2.56 8.34
N GLU A 53 15.52 -1.41 8.53
CA GLU A 53 15.16 -0.15 7.83
C GLU A 53 15.22 -0.28 6.30
N ARG A 54 16.13 -1.12 5.77
CA ARG A 54 16.25 -1.39 4.33
C ARG A 54 14.96 -1.99 3.79
N THR A 55 14.40 -2.96 4.50
CA THR A 55 13.14 -3.62 4.11
C THR A 55 11.98 -2.63 4.15
N MET A 56 11.94 -1.73 5.13
CA MET A 56 10.92 -0.67 5.24
C MET A 56 10.99 0.32 4.05
N ALA A 57 12.20 0.73 3.67
CA ALA A 57 12.43 1.56 2.49
C ALA A 57 12.00 0.84 1.20
N THR A 58 12.28 -0.47 1.11
CA THR A 58 11.91 -1.31 -0.04
C THR A 58 10.39 -1.41 -0.19
N ILE A 59 9.66 -1.60 0.92
CA ILE A 59 8.19 -1.62 0.93
C ILE A 59 7.64 -0.28 0.43
N SER A 60 8.17 0.83 0.94
CA SER A 60 7.74 2.17 0.53
C SER A 60 7.94 2.38 -0.97
N ASN A 61 9.11 2.04 -1.49
CA ASN A 61 9.42 2.13 -2.92
C ASN A 61 8.48 1.24 -3.76
N SER A 62 8.28 -0.02 -3.36
CA SER A 62 7.40 -0.95 -4.07
C SER A 62 5.95 -0.44 -4.11
N ILE A 63 5.44 0.11 -3.00
CA ILE A 63 4.12 0.74 -2.95
C ILE A 63 4.03 1.90 -3.96
N LEU A 64 5.02 2.80 -3.95
CA LEU A 64 5.03 3.97 -4.84
C LEU A 64 5.14 3.57 -6.32
N VAL A 65 5.94 2.55 -6.64
CA VAL A 65 6.08 2.02 -8.00
C VAL A 65 4.75 1.41 -8.48
N HIS A 66 4.12 0.56 -7.67
CA HIS A 66 2.88 -0.11 -8.07
C HIS A 66 1.67 0.83 -8.15
N ILE A 67 1.65 1.93 -7.39
CA ILE A 67 0.63 2.99 -7.52
C ILE A 67 0.94 3.91 -8.72
N GLY A 68 2.21 3.99 -9.12
CA GLY A 68 2.68 4.77 -10.26
C GLY A 68 3.11 6.19 -9.88
N LEU A 69 3.60 6.37 -8.66
CA LEU A 69 4.18 7.64 -8.15
C LEU A 69 5.71 7.65 -8.25
N LEU A 70 6.33 6.49 -8.46
CA LEU A 70 7.77 6.34 -8.63
C LEU A 70 8.05 5.44 -9.84
N LYS A 71 9.11 5.76 -10.59
CA LYS A 71 9.58 4.91 -11.69
C LYS A 71 10.44 3.78 -11.14
N SER A 72 10.28 2.59 -11.71
CA SER A 72 11.21 1.46 -11.51
C SER A 72 12.15 1.34 -12.71
N GLU A 73 13.33 0.77 -12.49
CA GLU A 73 14.24 0.35 -13.56
C GLU A 73 13.63 -0.80 -14.38
N ASP A 74 12.83 -1.64 -13.71
CA ASP A 74 12.06 -2.70 -14.35
C ASP A 74 10.76 -2.17 -14.95
N LYS A 75 10.23 -2.88 -15.95
CA LYS A 75 8.93 -2.59 -16.57
C LYS A 75 7.77 -3.03 -15.66
N VAL A 76 7.62 -2.37 -14.52
CA VAL A 76 6.46 -2.55 -13.64
C VAL A 76 5.30 -1.71 -14.16
N LYS A 77 4.18 -2.37 -14.43
CA LYS A 77 2.93 -1.69 -14.79
C LYS A 77 2.19 -1.28 -13.51
N PRO A 78 1.95 0.03 -13.27
CA PRO A 78 1.13 0.46 -12.15
C PRO A 78 -0.30 -0.08 -12.25
N VAL A 79 -0.98 -0.17 -11.11
CA VAL A 79 -2.42 -0.47 -11.07
C VAL A 79 -3.20 0.56 -11.89
N ALA A 80 -4.29 0.16 -12.54
CA ALA A 80 -5.04 1.07 -13.40
C ALA A 80 -5.71 2.20 -12.59
N ASP A 81 -6.46 1.81 -11.55
CA ASP A 81 -7.13 2.70 -10.61
C ASP A 81 -6.52 2.53 -9.20
N PRO A 82 -5.86 3.55 -8.65
CA PRO A 82 -5.27 3.49 -7.32
C PRO A 82 -6.27 3.77 -6.18
N SER A 83 -7.56 4.00 -6.45
CA SER A 83 -8.57 4.33 -5.42
C SER A 83 -8.68 3.29 -4.32
N GLY A 84 -8.88 2.02 -4.68
CA GLY A 84 -8.95 0.89 -3.74
C GLY A 84 -7.64 0.67 -2.96
N PRO A 85 -6.48 0.61 -3.63
CA PRO A 85 -5.16 0.63 -2.98
C PRO A 85 -4.99 1.75 -1.95
N MET A 86 -5.41 2.98 -2.24
CA MET A 86 -5.34 4.09 -1.29
C MET A 86 -6.26 3.89 -0.08
N LEU A 87 -7.45 3.30 -0.25
CA LEU A 87 -8.34 2.97 0.86
C LEU A 87 -7.71 1.92 1.79
N VAL A 88 -7.11 0.87 1.23
CA VAL A 88 -6.41 -0.16 2.02
C VAL A 88 -5.17 0.42 2.70
N LEU A 89 -4.41 1.27 2.00
CA LEU A 89 -3.30 2.01 2.61
C LEU A 89 -3.75 2.88 3.78
N SER A 90 -4.91 3.55 3.67
CA SER A 90 -5.44 4.41 4.74
C SER A 90 -5.74 3.64 6.03
N HIS A 91 -5.96 2.32 5.92
CA HIS A 91 -6.10 1.39 7.05
C HIS A 91 -4.73 0.93 7.58
N VAL A 92 -3.87 0.40 6.71
CA VAL A 92 -2.61 -0.25 7.15
C VAL A 92 -1.62 0.73 7.76
N VAL A 93 -1.59 1.99 7.32
CA VAL A 93 -0.67 3.01 7.87
C VAL A 93 -0.98 3.35 9.33
N LYS A 94 -2.20 3.11 9.80
CA LYS A 94 -2.61 3.33 11.21
C LYS A 94 -2.19 2.18 12.13
N GLN A 95 -1.80 1.04 11.56
CA GLN A 95 -1.49 -0.14 12.35
C GLN A 95 -0.13 0.00 13.03
N SER A 96 0.00 -0.61 14.21
CA SER A 96 1.21 -0.54 15.02
C SER A 96 2.42 -1.22 14.37
N TYR A 97 2.19 -2.21 13.50
CA TYR A 97 3.25 -2.88 12.74
C TYR A 97 3.83 -2.00 11.62
N PHE A 98 3.12 -0.95 11.20
CA PHE A 98 3.52 -0.17 10.03
C PHE A 98 4.64 0.82 10.42
N PRO A 99 5.80 0.83 9.72
CA PRO A 99 6.94 1.63 10.12
C PRO A 99 6.72 3.13 9.98
N LYS A 100 7.27 3.91 10.92
CA LYS A 100 7.27 5.38 10.84
C LYS A 100 7.97 5.90 9.59
N LEU A 101 9.16 5.38 9.27
CA LEU A 101 9.90 5.79 8.06
C LEU A 101 9.07 5.59 6.79
N ALA A 102 8.33 4.48 6.71
CA ALA A 102 7.46 4.22 5.57
C ALA A 102 6.30 5.21 5.51
N ARG A 103 5.67 5.56 6.64
CA ARG A 103 4.65 6.62 6.70
C ARG A 103 5.18 7.95 6.19
N ASP A 104 6.35 8.37 6.68
CA ASP A 104 6.96 9.65 6.33
C ASP A 104 7.23 9.74 4.81
N ILE A 105 7.77 8.66 4.22
CA ILE A 105 7.99 8.57 2.77
C ILE A 105 6.65 8.66 2.02
N LEU A 106 5.64 7.86 2.40
CA LEU A 106 4.35 7.90 1.73
C LEU A 106 3.71 9.29 1.83
N GLN A 107 3.74 9.93 3.00
CA GLN A 107 3.20 11.28 3.19
C GLN A 107 3.82 12.29 2.21
N VAL A 108 5.13 12.25 2.01
CA VAL A 108 5.83 13.15 1.06
C VAL A 108 5.35 12.94 -0.38
N PHE A 109 5.19 11.70 -0.82
CA PHE A 109 4.81 11.40 -2.20
C PHE A 109 3.31 11.63 -2.47
N PHE A 110 2.43 11.24 -1.54
CA PHE A 110 0.99 11.45 -1.68
C PHE A 110 0.58 12.91 -1.46
N GLY A 111 1.39 13.70 -0.73
CA GLY A 111 1.15 15.12 -0.52
C GLY A 111 1.41 15.98 -1.76
N ARG A 112 2.13 15.46 -2.76
CA ARG A 112 2.45 16.21 -3.99
C ARG A 112 1.27 16.14 -4.99
N PRO A 113 1.07 17.19 -5.81
CA PRO A 113 0.18 17.12 -6.97
C PRO A 113 0.64 16.03 -7.92
N HIS A 114 -0.29 15.21 -8.41
CA HIS A 114 0.02 14.12 -9.33
C HIS A 114 -1.24 13.70 -10.08
N GLU A 115 -1.21 13.73 -11.42
CA GLU A 115 -2.41 13.53 -12.27
C GLU A 115 -3.17 12.24 -11.96
N ARG A 116 -2.45 11.16 -11.62
CA ARG A 116 -3.07 9.89 -11.21
C ARG A 116 -3.86 9.99 -9.90
N LEU A 117 -3.34 10.74 -8.94
CA LEU A 117 -4.00 10.95 -7.66
C LEU A 117 -5.16 11.95 -7.81
N ASP A 118 -5.10 12.82 -8.80
CA ASP A 118 -6.13 13.84 -9.00
C ASP A 118 -7.47 13.24 -9.46
N LYS A 119 -7.46 12.03 -10.01
CA LYS A 119 -8.65 11.26 -10.39
C LYS A 119 -9.28 10.49 -9.22
N CYS A 120 -8.60 10.44 -8.07
CA CYS A 120 -8.96 9.62 -6.91
C CYS A 120 -8.97 10.47 -5.61
N GLN A 121 -9.45 11.71 -5.68
CA GLN A 121 -9.30 12.71 -4.60
C GLN A 121 -9.83 12.24 -3.24
N GLN A 122 -10.96 11.53 -3.22
CA GLN A 122 -11.55 11.04 -1.97
C GLN A 122 -10.63 10.04 -1.27
N SER A 123 -10.15 9.02 -1.98
CA SER A 123 -9.21 8.05 -1.43
C SER A 123 -7.86 8.68 -1.06
N LYS A 124 -7.37 9.63 -1.86
CA LYS A 124 -6.16 10.41 -1.55
C LYS A 124 -6.32 11.17 -0.25
N HIS A 125 -7.45 11.87 -0.07
CA HIS A 125 -7.73 12.65 1.12
C HIS A 125 -7.78 11.77 2.37
N LEU A 126 -8.47 10.64 2.30
CA LEU A 126 -8.53 9.66 3.40
C LEU A 126 -7.15 9.13 3.77
N LEU A 127 -6.33 8.76 2.78
CA LEU A 127 -4.97 8.30 3.02
C LEU A 127 -4.11 9.39 3.67
N LEU A 128 -4.15 10.63 3.16
CA LEU A 128 -3.40 11.74 3.73
C LEU A 128 -3.85 12.03 5.16
N GLN A 129 -5.16 12.08 5.41
CA GLN A 129 -5.70 12.25 6.76
C GLN A 129 -5.17 11.16 7.70
N SER A 130 -5.17 9.90 7.27
CA SER A 130 -4.60 8.80 8.04
C SER A 130 -3.11 8.96 8.31
N LEU A 131 -2.33 9.45 7.34
CA LEU A 131 -0.89 9.64 7.50
C LEU A 131 -0.55 10.79 8.46
N TYR A 132 -1.32 11.88 8.46
CA TYR A 132 -1.10 13.03 9.35
C TYR A 132 -1.59 12.82 10.79
N GLN A 133 -2.41 11.80 11.04
CA GLN A 133 -3.00 11.51 12.35
C GLN A 133 -2.23 10.48 13.18
N VAL A 134 -1.17 9.88 12.63
CA VAL A 134 -0.38 8.79 13.24
C VAL A 134 0.97 9.30 13.70
#